data_AF-A0A8S0H4G9-F1
#
_entry.id   AF-A0A8S0H4G9-F1
#
_cell.length_a   1.000
_cell.length_b   1.000
_cell.length_c   1.000
_cell.angle_alpha   90.00
_cell.angle_beta   90.00
_cell.angle_gamma   90.00
#
_symmetry.space_group_name_H-M   'P 1'
#
loop_
_entity.id
_entity.type
_entity.pdbx_description
1 polymer ?
#
loop_
_entity_poly.entity_id
_entity_poly.type
_entity_poly.pdbx_seq_one_letter_code
_entity_poly.pdbx_strand_id
1 'polypeptide(L)'
;MWVADMDFAVADGILQALRQRLEHPLLGYSVARDELREAVVADLWDKYAWRVRPDELIFLPGVEPGFNMALHAFVQPQQKVVLQTPNYRPCAWPLATGAWTRSKCRSSSPSTAPTTPPWTPCARPCKAPARCS
;
A
#
# COMPACT_ATOMS: atom_id res chain seq x y z
N MET A 1 0.29 7.68 22.79
CA MET A 1 -0.23 6.51 22.04
C MET A 1 0.57 6.36 20.75
N TRP A 2 1.14 5.18 20.45
CA TRP A 2 2.16 4.98 19.40
C TRP A 2 1.75 3.97 18.31
N VAL A 3 0.50 3.51 18.37
CA VAL A 3 -0.12 2.57 17.42
C VAL A 3 -1.28 3.30 16.74
N ALA A 4 -1.56 2.97 15.47
CA ALA A 4 -2.56 3.64 14.64
C ALA A 4 -4.00 3.17 14.89
N ASP A 5 -4.34 2.87 16.15
CA ASP A 5 -5.70 2.62 16.59
C ASP A 5 -6.32 3.92 17.11
N MET A 6 -7.65 4.00 17.11
CA MET A 6 -8.39 5.17 17.55
C MET A 6 -9.08 4.91 18.89
N ASP A 7 -9.06 5.91 19.78
CA ASP A 7 -9.80 5.90 21.06
C ASP A 7 -11.29 6.28 20.89
N PHE A 8 -11.85 6.10 19.68
CA PHE A 8 -13.26 6.33 19.41
C PHE A 8 -14.05 5.03 19.47
N ALA A 9 -15.29 5.12 19.94
CA ALA A 9 -16.20 3.98 19.88
C ALA A 9 -16.43 3.55 18.43
N VAL A 10 -16.47 2.24 18.21
CA VAL A 10 -16.85 1.65 16.92
C VAL A 10 -18.30 2.00 16.61
N ALA A 11 -18.61 2.27 15.34
CA ALA A 11 -19.97 2.61 14.90
C ALA A 11 -20.99 1.52 15.26
N ASP A 12 -22.20 1.93 15.67
CA ASP A 12 -23.25 1.02 16.13
C ASP A 12 -23.60 -0.08 15.12
N GLY A 13 -23.63 0.25 13.83
CA GLY A 13 -23.91 -0.73 12.77
C GLY A 13 -22.91 -1.89 12.73
N ILE A 14 -21.63 -1.63 13.03
CA ILE A 14 -20.59 -2.68 13.10
C ILE A 14 -20.82 -3.54 14.34
N LEU A 15 -21.10 -2.92 15.49
CA LEU A 15 -21.38 -3.65 16.73
C LEU A 15 -22.62 -4.56 16.61
N GLN A 16 -23.68 -4.07 15.97
CA GLN A 16 -24.90 -4.85 15.71
C GLN A 16 -24.62 -6.04 14.79
N ALA A 17 -23.91 -5.83 13.68
CA ALA A 17 -23.55 -6.90 12.76
C ALA A 17 -22.72 -8.00 13.43
N LEU A 18 -21.78 -7.61 14.30
CA LEU A 18 -20.98 -8.57 15.08
C LEU A 18 -21.84 -9.36 16.07
N ARG A 19 -22.74 -8.69 16.81
CA ARG A 19 -23.67 -9.37 17.74
C ARG A 19 -24.54 -10.37 17.01
N GLN A 20 -25.16 -9.97 15.90
CA GLN A 20 -25.99 -10.85 15.07
C GLN A 20 -25.19 -12.03 14.52
N ARG A 21 -23.94 -11.81 14.09
CA ARG A 21 -23.09 -12.90 13.61
C ARG A 21 -22.83 -13.95 14.70
N LEU A 22 -22.71 -13.53 15.96
CA LEU A 22 -22.48 -14.43 17.09
C LEU A 22 -23.72 -15.23 17.51
N GLU A 23 -24.92 -14.85 17.06
CA GLU A 23 -26.14 -15.67 17.25
C GLU A 23 -26.10 -16.96 16.40
N HIS A 24 -25.31 -16.98 15.33
CA HIS A 24 -25.16 -18.16 14.48
C HIS A 24 -24.11 -19.13 15.06
N PRO A 25 -24.49 -20.38 15.42
CA PRO A 25 -23.64 -21.28 16.20
C PRO A 25 -22.44 -21.86 15.45
N LEU A 26 -22.41 -21.75 14.11
CA LEU A 26 -21.29 -22.21 13.29
C LEU A 26 -20.36 -21.05 12.94
N LEU A 27 -19.08 -21.17 13.31
CA LEU A 27 -18.00 -20.20 13.09
C LEU A 27 -16.87 -20.77 12.19
N GLY A 28 -17.19 -21.76 11.37
CA GLY A 28 -16.24 -22.40 10.46
C GLY A 28 -15.80 -21.52 9.29
N TYR A 29 -15.20 -22.14 8.28
CA TYR A 29 -14.73 -21.46 7.07
C TYR A 29 -15.84 -20.63 6.41
N SER A 30 -15.48 -19.42 6.00
CA SER A 30 -16.33 -18.51 5.25
C SER A 30 -15.55 -17.92 4.09
N VAL A 31 -16.28 -17.47 3.07
CA VAL A 31 -15.74 -16.77 1.93
C VAL A 31 -16.34 -15.38 1.87
N ALA A 32 -15.60 -14.43 1.28
CA ALA A 32 -16.13 -13.12 1.01
C ALA A 32 -17.35 -13.24 0.10
N ARG A 33 -18.49 -12.72 0.55
CA ARG A 33 -19.74 -12.74 -0.22
C ARG A 33 -19.71 -11.65 -1.30
N ASP A 34 -20.49 -11.83 -2.36
CA ASP A 34 -20.54 -10.88 -3.47
C ASP A 34 -21.02 -9.49 -3.03
N GLU A 35 -21.90 -9.42 -2.03
CA GLU A 35 -22.38 -8.14 -1.49
C GLU A 35 -21.25 -7.30 -0.87
N LEU A 36 -20.19 -7.94 -0.33
CA LEU A 36 -19.01 -7.23 0.16
C LEU A 36 -18.23 -6.60 -0.98
N ARG A 37 -18.12 -7.28 -2.14
CA ARG A 37 -17.42 -6.75 -3.31
C ARG A 37 -18.15 -5.54 -3.87
N GLU A 38 -19.47 -5.66 -4.01
CA GLU A 38 -20.33 -4.57 -4.48
C GLU A 38 -20.24 -3.34 -3.56
N ALA A 39 -20.28 -3.55 -2.25
CA ALA A 39 -20.13 -2.48 -1.27
C ALA A 39 -18.78 -1.75 -1.40
N VAL A 40 -17.68 -2.50 -1.58
CA VAL A 40 -16.34 -1.90 -1.78
C VAL A 40 -16.28 -1.13 -3.10
N VAL A 41 -16.77 -1.69 -4.20
CA VAL A 41 -16.78 -1.00 -5.50
C VAL A 41 -17.58 0.30 -5.44
N ALA A 42 -18.75 0.29 -4.79
CA ALA A 42 -19.57 1.48 -4.60
C ALA A 42 -18.84 2.55 -3.74
N ASP A 43 -18.21 2.14 -2.64
CA ASP A 43 -17.47 3.04 -1.74
C ASP A 43 -16.27 3.70 -2.44
N LEU A 44 -15.55 2.95 -3.28
CA LEU A 44 -14.44 3.48 -4.07
C LEU A 44 -14.88 4.49 -5.13
N TRP A 45 -16.05 4.27 -5.74
CA TRP A 45 -16.63 5.23 -6.67
C TRP A 45 -17.10 6.50 -5.95
N ASP A 46 -17.83 6.36 -4.85
CA ASP A 46 -18.40 7.49 -4.11
C ASP A 46 -17.32 8.41 -3.53
N LYS A 47 -16.29 7.83 -2.91
CA LYS A 47 -15.22 8.61 -2.24
C LYS A 47 -14.14 9.12 -3.19
N TYR A 48 -13.85 8.38 -4.26
CA TYR A 48 -12.64 8.61 -5.06
C TYR A 48 -12.89 8.68 -6.56
N ALA A 49 -14.15 8.52 -7.02
CA ALA A 49 -14.48 8.35 -8.44
C ALA A 49 -13.67 7.23 -9.13
N TRP A 50 -13.25 6.22 -8.35
CA TRP A 50 -12.43 5.14 -8.85
C TRP A 50 -13.30 3.98 -9.35
N ARG A 51 -13.24 3.71 -10.66
CA ARG A 51 -13.94 2.59 -11.29
C ARG A 51 -13.10 1.32 -11.18
N VAL A 52 -13.58 0.35 -10.40
CA VAL A 52 -12.97 -0.96 -10.19
C VAL A 52 -14.02 -2.03 -10.51
N ARG A 53 -13.64 -3.13 -11.15
CA ARG A 53 -14.56 -4.25 -11.36
C ARG A 53 -14.53 -5.21 -10.16
N PRO A 54 -15.66 -5.84 -9.79
CA PRO A 54 -15.70 -6.80 -8.68
C PRO A 54 -14.69 -7.96 -8.78
N ASP A 55 -14.35 -8.39 -10.00
CA ASP A 55 -13.37 -9.44 -10.30
C ASP A 55 -11.91 -9.01 -10.04
N GLU A 56 -11.64 -7.70 -9.95
CA GLU A 56 -10.30 -7.16 -9.66
C GLU A 56 -10.01 -7.13 -8.15
N LEU A 57 -11.02 -7.36 -7.30
CA LEU A 57 -10.86 -7.35 -5.84
C LEU A 57 -10.33 -8.69 -5.31
N ILE A 58 -9.23 -8.62 -4.57
CA ILE A 58 -8.65 -9.75 -3.84
C ILE A 58 -8.66 -9.41 -2.35
N PHE A 59 -9.35 -10.22 -1.54
CA PHE A 59 -9.40 -10.04 -0.09
C PHE A 59 -8.18 -10.66 0.58
N LEU A 60 -7.48 -9.86 1.36
CA LEU A 60 -6.28 -10.24 2.09
C LEU A 60 -6.49 -9.96 3.58
N PRO A 61 -5.84 -10.73 4.48
CA PRO A 61 -5.98 -10.55 5.92
C PRO A 61 -5.43 -9.21 6.43
N GLY A 62 -4.68 -8.48 5.60
CA GLY A 62 -4.18 -7.15 5.91
C GLY A 62 -3.32 -6.56 4.80
N VAL A 63 -2.94 -5.30 4.96
CA VAL A 63 -2.12 -4.56 3.98
C VAL A 63 -0.67 -5.06 3.95
N GLU A 64 -0.08 -5.37 5.10
CA GLU A 64 1.31 -5.84 5.19
C GLU A 64 1.54 -7.20 4.50
N PRO A 65 0.68 -8.22 4.69
CA PRO A 65 0.77 -9.46 3.93
C PRO A 65 0.59 -9.24 2.42
N GLY A 66 -0.32 -8.33 2.02
CA GLY A 66 -0.52 -8.00 0.61
C GLY A 66 0.68 -7.32 -0.03
N PHE A 67 1.33 -6.41 0.69
CA PHE A 67 2.58 -5.80 0.26
C PHE A 67 3.68 -6.85 0.05
N ASN A 68 3.86 -7.77 1.01
CA ASN A 68 4.86 -8.84 0.88
C ASN A 68 4.55 -9.77 -0.29
N MET A 69 3.27 -10.12 -0.49
CA MET A 69 2.84 -10.95 -1.62
C MET A 69 3.15 -10.28 -2.96
N ALA A 70 2.91 -8.97 -3.08
CA ALA A 70 3.25 -8.21 -4.27
C ALA A 70 4.77 -8.19 -4.52
N LEU A 71 5.59 -8.02 -3.47
CA LEU A 71 7.04 -8.10 -3.61
C LEU A 71 7.49 -9.46 -4.13
N HIS A 72 6.97 -10.56 -3.57
CA HIS A 72 7.29 -11.91 -4.02
C HIS A 72 6.82 -12.22 -5.44
N ALA A 73 5.69 -11.63 -5.87
CA ALA A 73 5.14 -11.85 -7.20
C ALA A 73 5.88 -11.07 -8.30
N PHE A 74 6.33 -9.85 -8.01
CA PHE A 74 6.83 -8.92 -9.04
C PHE A 74 8.33 -8.65 -9.01
N VAL A 75 9.02 -9.00 -7.92
CA VAL A 75 10.45 -8.72 -7.77
C VAL A 75 11.21 -10.04 -7.87
N GLN A 76 12.36 -10.06 -8.55
CA GLN A 76 13.29 -11.20 -8.54
C GLN A 76 14.39 -11.05 -7.48
N PRO A 77 14.87 -12.15 -6.88
CA PRO A 77 15.94 -12.07 -5.89
C PRO A 77 17.05 -11.12 -6.34
N GLN A 78 17.56 -10.32 -5.41
CA GLN A 78 18.58 -9.28 -5.65
C GLN A 78 18.17 -8.07 -6.50
N GLN A 79 16.96 -8.01 -7.08
CA GLN A 79 16.45 -6.77 -7.68
C GLN A 79 16.24 -5.68 -6.61
N LYS A 80 16.32 -4.43 -7.07
CA LYS A 80 16.26 -3.24 -6.21
C LYS A 80 14.83 -2.72 -6.10
N VAL A 81 14.40 -2.43 -4.87
CA VAL A 81 13.10 -1.82 -4.58
C VAL A 81 13.33 -0.42 -3.97
N VAL A 82 12.55 0.56 -4.42
CA VAL A 82 12.58 1.92 -3.89
C VAL A 82 11.54 2.06 -2.79
N LEU A 83 11.98 2.51 -1.62
CA LEU A 83 11.12 2.90 -0.49
C LEU A 83 11.50 4.31 -0.05
N GLN A 84 10.55 5.24 -0.15
CA GLN A 84 10.73 6.62 0.32
C GLN A 84 10.76 6.62 1.85
N THR A 85 11.73 7.30 2.47
CA THR A 85 11.87 7.38 3.93
C THR A 85 11.80 8.80 4.48
N PRO A 86 11.27 9.00 5.70
CA PRO A 86 10.81 7.97 6.67
C PRO A 86 9.53 7.25 6.24
N ASN A 87 9.35 5.99 6.66
CA ASN A 87 8.20 5.16 6.31
C ASN A 87 7.82 4.18 7.42
N TYR A 88 6.63 3.60 7.32
CA TYR A 88 6.10 2.55 8.17
C TYR A 88 7.08 1.37 8.26
N ARG A 89 7.46 1.00 9.50
CA ARG A 89 8.52 0.00 9.74
C ARG A 89 8.25 -1.35 9.08
N PRO A 90 7.03 -1.91 9.11
CA PRO A 90 6.73 -3.16 8.42
C PRO A 90 6.98 -3.15 6.91
N CYS A 91 6.83 -2.03 6.20
CA CYS A 91 7.19 -1.96 4.78
C CYS A 91 8.71 -2.00 4.55
N ALA A 92 9.51 -1.59 5.55
CA ALA A 92 10.97 -1.56 5.46
C ALA A 92 11.63 -2.87 5.89
N TRP A 93 11.00 -3.63 6.78
CA TRP A 93 11.58 -4.84 7.39
C TRP A 93 11.91 -5.96 6.38
N PRO A 94 11.01 -6.35 5.45
CA PRO A 94 11.29 -7.37 4.44
C PRO A 94 12.45 -7.00 3.49
N LEU A 95 12.68 -5.70 3.28
CA LEU A 95 13.77 -5.19 2.45
C LEU A 95 15.12 -5.13 3.19
N ALA A 96 15.11 -5.33 4.51
CA ALA A 96 16.31 -5.30 5.36
C ALA A 96 16.87 -6.71 5.63
N THR A 97 16.06 -7.76 5.53
CA THR A 97 16.43 -9.15 5.84
C THR A 97 17.08 -9.92 4.69
N GLY A 98 17.41 -9.26 3.58
CA GLY A 98 18.32 -9.80 2.55
C GLY A 98 17.67 -10.55 1.39
N ALA A 99 16.34 -10.69 1.34
CA ALA A 99 15.66 -11.21 0.15
C ALA A 99 15.73 -10.24 -1.05
N TRP A 100 15.82 -8.94 -0.77
CA TRP A 100 15.78 -7.85 -1.76
C TRP A 100 16.77 -6.76 -1.36
N THR A 101 17.38 -6.07 -2.34
CA THR A 101 18.33 -5.00 -2.02
C THR A 101 17.63 -3.65 -2.01
N ARG A 102 17.69 -2.94 -0.87
CA ARG A 102 17.20 -1.56 -0.77
C ARG A 102 18.16 -0.62 -1.49
N SER A 103 17.74 -0.01 -2.60
CA SER A 103 18.46 1.14 -3.17
C SER A 103 18.13 2.39 -2.36
N LYS A 104 19.12 2.93 -1.65
CA LYS A 104 19.02 4.30 -1.11
C LYS A 104 19.12 5.29 -2.28
N CYS A 105 17.98 5.72 -2.82
CA CYS A 105 17.94 6.95 -3.60
C CYS A 105 18.14 8.12 -2.64
N ARG A 106 19.39 8.56 -2.50
CA ARG A 106 19.70 9.81 -1.82
C ARG A 106 19.28 10.90 -2.80
N SER A 107 18.23 11.66 -2.49
CA SER A 107 17.99 12.91 -3.22
C SER A 107 19.20 13.79 -2.94
N SER A 108 20.10 13.92 -3.90
CA SER A 108 21.02 15.04 -3.91
C SER A 108 20.14 16.27 -4.13
N SER A 109 19.71 16.93 -3.05
CA SER A 109 19.24 18.31 -3.17
C SER A 109 20.44 19.11 -3.70
N PRO A 110 20.40 19.68 -4.91
CA PRO A 110 21.36 20.71 -5.25
C PRO A 110 21.04 21.86 -4.30
N SER A 111 22.00 22.31 -3.49
CA SER A 111 21.79 23.42 -2.53
C SER A 111 21.61 24.79 -3.21
N THR A 112 21.22 24.81 -4.48
CA THR A 112 20.96 25.99 -5.28
C THR A 112 19.92 25.60 -6.34
N ALA A 113 18.64 25.79 -6.01
CA ALA A 113 17.58 25.73 -7.01
C ALA A 113 17.66 27.01 -7.88
N PRO A 114 17.79 26.91 -9.21
CA PRO A 114 17.52 28.05 -10.08
C PRO A 114 16.02 28.36 -10.06
N THR A 115 15.69 29.64 -9.98
CA THR A 115 14.35 30.25 -10.00
C THR A 115 13.63 30.08 -11.34
N THR A 116 13.36 28.84 -11.74
CA THR A 116 12.52 28.55 -12.92
C THR A 116 11.21 27.88 -12.51
N PRO A 117 10.06 28.33 -13.05
CA PRO A 117 8.74 27.81 -12.69
C PRO A 117 8.56 26.32 -13.05
N PRO A 118 7.69 25.61 -12.32
CA PRO A 118 7.63 24.14 -12.27
C PRO A 118 7.15 23.45 -13.57
N TRP A 119 6.80 24.22 -14.61
CA TRP A 119 6.19 23.70 -15.83
C TRP A 119 7.13 23.66 -17.04
N THR A 120 8.40 24.03 -16.87
CA THR A 120 9.35 24.02 -18.00
C THR A 120 9.80 22.57 -18.30
N PRO A 121 9.58 22.03 -19.51
CA PRO A 121 10.07 20.70 -19.88
C PRO A 121 11.60 20.66 -19.79
N CYS A 122 12.14 19.66 -19.11
CA CYS A 122 13.58 19.52 -18.90
C CYS A 122 14.27 19.18 -20.23
N ALA A 123 14.79 20.19 -20.94
CA ALA A 123 15.43 20.05 -22.25
C ALA A 123 16.89 19.54 -22.20
N ARG A 124 17.30 18.79 -21.16
CA ARG A 124 18.66 18.21 -21.10
C ARG A 124 18.64 16.75 -21.53
N PRO A 125 19.43 16.36 -22.56
CA PRO A 125 19.54 14.95 -22.94
C PRO A 125 20.12 14.14 -21.76
N CYS A 126 19.46 13.02 -21.44
CA CYS A 126 19.95 12.03 -20.48
C CYS A 126 21.36 11.56 -20.89
N LYS A 127 22.39 12.06 -20.21
CA LYS A 127 23.71 11.41 -20.25
C LYS A 127 23.65 10.14 -19.38
N ALA A 128 24.20 9.08 -19.96
CA ALA A 128 24.31 7.70 -19.49
C ALA A 128 24.86 7.55 -18.05
N PRO A 129 24.72 6.35 -17.43
CA PRO A 129 24.59 6.20 -15.98
C PRO A 129 25.92 6.38 -15.25
N ALA A 130 25.89 7.18 -14.17
CA ALA A 130 26.99 7.26 -13.23
C ALA A 130 27.18 5.91 -12.54
N ARG A 131 28.43 5.42 -12.53
CA ARG A 131 28.88 4.21 -11.85
C ARG A 131 28.47 4.24 -10.38
N CYS A 132 27.79 3.19 -9.92
CA CYS A 132 27.70 2.88 -8.49
C CYS A 132 28.98 2.15 -8.07
N SER A 133 29.77 2.79 -7.21
CA SER A 133 30.71 2.10 -6.30
C SER A 133 29.95 1.52 -5.12
#